data_AF-A0A7X7DQU1-F1
#
_entry.id   AF-A0A7X7DQU1-F1
#
_cell.length_a   1.000
_cell.length_b   1.000
_cell.length_c   1.000
_cell.angle_alpha   90.00
_cell.angle_beta   90.00
_cell.angle_gamma   90.00
#
_symmetry.space_group_name_H-M   'P 1'
#
loop_
_entity.id
_entity.type
_entity.pdbx_description
1 polymer ?
#
loop_
_entity_poly.entity_id
_entity_poly.type
_entity_poly.pdbx_seq_one_letter_code
_entity_poly.pdbx_strand_id
1 'polypeptide(L)'
;NSLKTQAKEKRTFIEERIKETKDELVKAENALARFKERNNLSQAPQVVLEEARLMRKVSLNQEVYIQFQKQYELAKIQELDNQTLIQIVKNPEIPVKRSQPKRTLIVMVSFIGGVFMGVFGAFIWYALYIAFKKKLFNKFNEPLSF
;
A
#
# COMPACT_ATOMS: atom_id res chain seq x y z
N ASN A 1 7.03 5.84 0.91
CA ASN A 1 8.03 6.69 1.61
C ASN A 1 7.42 7.65 2.64
N SER A 2 6.12 7.99 2.58
CA SER A 2 5.47 8.90 3.53
C SER A 2 5.37 8.38 4.98
N LEU A 3 5.12 7.09 5.17
CA LEU A 3 4.91 6.50 6.51
C LEU A 3 6.16 6.53 7.39
N LYS A 4 7.35 6.28 6.81
CA LYS A 4 8.63 6.37 7.54
C LYS A 4 8.92 7.80 8.00
N THR A 5 8.62 8.79 7.14
CA THR A 5 8.77 10.21 7.47
C THR A 5 7.82 10.61 8.60
N GLN A 6 6.54 10.24 8.52
CA GLN A 6 5.54 10.54 9.57
C GLN A 6 5.89 9.92 10.92
N ALA A 7 6.36 8.66 10.95
CA ALA A 7 6.78 8.00 12.19
C ALA A 7 7.97 8.71 12.84
N LYS A 8 8.95 9.12 12.03
CA LYS A 8 10.12 9.88 12.49
C LYS A 8 9.74 11.26 13.03
N GLU A 9 8.89 12.00 12.31
CA GLU A 9 8.38 13.31 12.73
C GLU A 9 7.63 13.22 14.07
N LYS A 10 6.77 12.20 14.22
CA LYS A 10 6.05 11.95 15.48
C LYS A 10 7.01 11.66 16.64
N ARG A 11 8.08 10.90 16.41
CA ARG A 11 9.11 10.63 17.44
C ARG A 11 9.82 11.92 17.86
N THR A 12 10.27 12.72 16.88
CA THR A 12 10.95 13.99 17.15
C THR A 12 10.06 14.97 17.92
N PHE A 13 8.78 15.07 17.55
CA PHE A 13 7.81 15.89 18.29
C PHE A 13 7.66 15.43 19.76
N ILE A 14 7.58 14.12 20.00
CA ILE A 14 7.46 13.59 21.37
C ILE A 14 8.77 13.82 22.15
N GLU A 15 9.94 13.66 21.54
CA GLU A 15 11.24 13.95 22.17
C GLU A 15 11.34 15.41 22.64
N GLU A 16 10.95 16.36 21.78
CA GLU A 16 10.90 17.79 22.14
C GLU A 16 9.95 18.01 23.32
N ARG A 17 8.79 17.36 23.29
CA ARG A 17 7.78 17.48 24.34
C ARG A 17 8.24 16.92 25.68
N ILE A 18 9.02 15.84 25.68
CA ILE A 18 9.66 15.27 26.88
C ILE A 18 10.64 16.27 27.48
N LYS A 19 11.46 16.92 26.65
CA LYS A 19 12.43 17.92 27.13
C LYS A 19 11.71 19.07 27.83
N GLU A 20 10.70 19.63 27.18
CA GLU A 20 9.99 20.78 27.73
C GLU A 20 9.17 20.43 29.00
N THR A 21 8.52 19.27 29.04
CA THR A 21 7.78 18.84 30.24
C THR A 21 8.71 18.49 31.40
N LYS A 22 9.91 17.98 31.12
CA LYS A 22 10.97 17.82 32.13
C LYS A 22 11.41 19.16 32.69
N ASP A 23 11.62 20.16 31.85
CA ASP A 23 11.99 21.50 32.31
C ASP A 23 10.89 22.12 33.19
N GLU A 24 9.62 21.92 32.85
CA GLU A 24 8.48 22.34 33.66
C GLU A 24 8.38 21.60 34.99
N LEU A 25 8.65 20.29 35.00
CA LEU A 25 8.72 19.49 36.23
C LEU A 25 9.81 20.02 37.16
N VAL A 26 11.02 20.21 36.64
CA VAL A 26 12.17 20.74 37.40
C VAL A 26 11.87 22.14 37.95
N LYS A 27 11.20 23.01 37.18
CA LYS A 27 10.76 24.32 37.67
C LYS A 27 9.78 24.20 38.84
N ALA A 28 8.82 23.28 38.78
CA ALA A 28 7.88 23.04 39.87
C ALA A 28 8.56 22.46 41.12
N GLU A 29 9.46 21.49 40.94
CA GLU A 29 10.24 20.89 42.02
C GLU A 29 11.12 21.92 42.72
N ASN A 30 11.81 22.76 41.94
CA ASN A 30 12.62 23.85 42.49
C ASN A 30 11.78 24.89 43.24
N ALA A 31 10.56 25.19 42.77
CA ALA A 31 9.66 26.11 43.47
C ALA A 31 9.23 25.53 44.82
N LEU A 32 8.89 24.24 44.86
CA LEU A 32 8.58 23.52 46.08
C LEU A 32 9.79 23.46 47.03
N ALA A 33 10.97 23.12 46.53
CA ALA A 33 12.20 23.06 47.32
C ALA A 33 12.50 24.41 47.99
N ARG A 34 12.51 25.50 47.21
CA ARG A 34 12.71 26.85 47.75
C ARG A 34 11.62 27.27 48.74
N PHE A 35 10.37 26.84 48.53
CA PHE A 35 9.30 27.10 49.48
C PHE A 35 9.52 26.36 50.80
N LYS A 36 9.92 25.08 50.75
CA LYS A 36 10.25 24.27 51.93
C LYS A 36 11.45 24.82 52.69
N GLU A 37 12.51 25.21 51.98
CA GLU A 37 13.70 25.82 52.60
C GLU A 37 13.35 27.10 53.36
N ARG A 38 12.52 27.98 52.77
CA ARG A 38 12.11 29.23 53.42
C ARG A 38 11.14 29.04 54.59
N ASN A 39 10.37 27.95 54.60
CA ASN A 39 9.30 27.72 55.58
C ASN A 39 9.51 26.47 56.43
N ASN A 40 10.74 25.96 56.53
CA ASN A 40 11.07 24.64 57.11
C ASN A 40 10.57 24.42 58.56
N LEU A 41 10.35 25.50 59.32
CA LEU A 41 9.88 25.45 60.71
C LEU A 41 8.46 25.98 60.90
N SER A 42 7.79 26.41 59.83
CA SER A 42 6.47 27.03 59.91
C SER A 42 5.36 26.00 59.69
N GLN A 43 4.46 25.90 60.66
CA GLN A 43 3.27 25.05 60.60
C GLN A 43 1.98 25.86 60.47
N ALA A 44 2.08 27.14 60.08
CA ALA A 44 0.92 27.98 59.92
C ALA A 44 -0.02 27.39 58.84
N PRO A 45 -1.35 27.43 59.04
CA PRO A 45 -2.30 26.86 58.07
C PRO A 45 -2.10 27.36 56.63
N GLN A 46 -1.75 28.63 56.44
CA GLN A 46 -1.44 29.17 55.11
C GLN A 46 -0.20 28.55 54.46
N VAL A 47 0.82 28.18 55.24
CA VAL A 47 2.04 27.55 54.72
C VAL A 47 1.75 26.14 54.25
N VAL A 48 1.00 25.37 55.05
CA VAL A 48 0.59 24.01 54.70
C VAL A 48 -0.26 23.98 53.44
N LEU A 49 -1.21 24.91 53.30
CA LEU A 49 -2.04 25.03 52.10
C LEU A 49 -1.22 25.34 50.85
N GLU A 50 -0.24 26.24 50.96
CA GLU A 50 0.60 26.61 49.83
C GLU A 50 1.59 25.49 49.46
N GLU A 51 2.14 24.76 50.44
CA GLU A 51 2.91 23.54 50.20
C GLU A 51 2.08 22.51 49.42
N ALA A 52 0.83 22.26 49.84
CA ALA A 52 -0.06 21.31 49.18
C ALA A 52 -0.35 21.70 47.72
N ARG A 53 -0.45 23.01 47.42
CA ARG A 53 -0.61 23.53 46.05
C ARG A 53 0.64 23.28 45.21
N LEU A 54 1.82 23.56 45.76
CA LEU A 54 3.09 23.32 45.06
C LEU A 54 3.33 21.82 44.82
N MET A 55 3.04 20.98 45.82
CA MET A 55 3.08 19.52 45.69
C MET A 55 2.17 19.04 44.56
N ARG A 56 0.91 19.53 44.49
CA ARG A 56 -0.01 19.20 43.42
C ARG A 56 0.54 19.59 42.04
N LYS A 57 1.19 20.76 41.94
CA LYS A 57 1.83 21.20 40.69
C LYS A 57 2.97 20.29 40.26
N VAL A 58 3.80 19.84 41.21
CA VAL A 58 4.86 18.84 40.94
C VAL A 58 4.24 17.55 40.44
N SER A 59 3.21 17.03 41.12
CA SER A 59 2.54 15.78 40.74
C SER A 59 1.92 15.85 39.35
N LEU A 60 1.25 16.95 39.00
CA LEU A 60 0.68 17.16 37.67
C LEU A 60 1.76 17.17 36.59
N ASN A 61 2.85 17.93 36.78
CA ASN A 61 3.94 18.00 35.81
C ASN A 61 4.65 16.64 35.68
N GLN A 62 4.77 15.88 36.77
CA GLN A 62 5.35 14.55 36.78
C GLN A 62 4.49 13.57 35.97
N GLU A 63 3.17 13.60 36.14
CA GLU A 63 2.24 12.77 35.38
C GLU A 63 2.32 13.07 33.88
N VAL A 64 2.35 14.35 33.50
CA VAL A 64 2.52 14.78 32.10
C VAL A 64 3.85 14.29 31.53
N TYR A 65 4.96 14.46 32.25
CA TYR A 65 6.28 13.97 31.83
C TYR A 65 6.29 12.44 31.62
N ILE A 66 5.73 11.68 32.57
CA ILE A 66 5.62 10.22 32.48
C ILE A 66 4.76 9.81 31.28
N GLN A 67 3.66 10.52 31.02
CA GLN A 67 2.78 10.23 29.90
C GLN A 67 3.51 10.39 28.55
N PHE A 68 4.29 11.46 28.37
CA PHE A 68 5.09 11.62 27.16
C PHE A 68 6.21 10.59 27.04
N GLN A 69 6.83 10.18 28.15
CA GLN A 69 7.80 9.08 28.12
C GLN A 69 7.17 7.76 27.66
N LYS A 70 5.98 7.43 28.16
CA LYS A 70 5.23 6.26 27.69
C LYS A 70 4.93 6.35 26.20
N GLN A 71 4.51 7.52 25.71
CA GLN A 71 4.25 7.74 24.29
C GLN A 71 5.50 7.61 23.42
N TYR A 72 6.67 8.01 23.94
CA TYR A 72 7.95 7.87 23.24
C TYR A 72 8.33 6.40 23.03
N GLU A 73 8.23 5.58 24.09
CA GLU A 73 8.52 4.14 23.96
C GLU A 73 7.54 3.46 23.00
N LEU A 74 6.25 3.82 23.04
CA LEU A 74 5.27 3.33 22.06
C LEU A 74 5.61 3.76 20.63
N ALA A 75 6.02 5.01 20.41
CA ALA A 75 6.42 5.50 19.10
C ALA A 75 7.68 4.79 18.57
N LYS A 76 8.64 4.51 19.44
CA LYS A 76 9.85 3.76 19.11
C LYS A 76 9.56 2.32 18.70
N ILE A 77 8.64 1.64 19.40
CA ILE A 77 8.17 0.29 19.03
C ILE A 77 7.49 0.34 17.65
N GLN A 78 6.60 1.31 17.41
CA GLN A 78 5.90 1.47 16.12
C GLN A 78 6.86 1.74 14.96
N GLU A 79 7.95 2.48 15.19
CA GLU A 79 8.98 2.70 14.19
C GLU A 79 9.71 1.41 13.80
N LEU A 80 9.99 0.54 14.78
CA LEU A 80 10.62 -0.77 14.55
C LEU A 80 9.65 -1.78 13.91
N ASP A 81 8.40 -1.85 14.37
CA ASP A 81 7.37 -2.75 13.81
C ASP A 81 7.04 -2.39 12.35
N ASN A 82 6.96 -1.10 12.01
CA ASN A 82 6.75 -0.67 10.63
C ASN A 82 7.95 -0.99 9.71
N GLN A 83 9.12 -1.29 10.27
CA GLN A 83 10.29 -1.75 9.50
C GLN A 83 10.29 -3.27 9.28
N THR A 84 9.71 -4.05 10.20
CA THR A 84 9.65 -5.53 10.15
C THR A 84 8.38 -6.05 9.48
N LEU A 85 7.31 -5.26 9.44
CA LEU A 85 6.14 -5.52 8.63
C LEU A 85 6.50 -5.29 7.16
N ILE A 86 6.88 -6.39 6.48
CA ILE A 86 6.54 -6.60 5.07
C ILE A 86 5.00 -6.63 5.04
N GLN A 87 4.37 -5.46 5.18
CA GLN A 87 2.94 -5.33 5.01
C GLN A 87 2.71 -5.51 3.52
N ILE A 88 2.06 -6.61 3.16
CA ILE A 88 1.49 -6.83 1.84
C ILE A 88 0.44 -5.72 1.65
N VAL A 89 0.91 -4.55 1.22
CA VAL A 89 0.08 -3.45 0.74
C VAL A 89 -0.32 -3.80 -0.69
N LYS A 90 -1.15 -4.82 -0.82
CA LYS A 90 -2.10 -4.91 -1.92
C LYS A 90 -3.13 -5.97 -1.58
N ASN A 91 -4.34 -5.53 -1.30
CA ASN A 91 -5.50 -6.38 -1.58
C ASN A 91 -5.33 -6.89 -3.02
N PRO A 92 -5.55 -8.17 -3.30
CA PRO A 92 -5.55 -8.66 -4.66
C PRO A 92 -6.60 -7.88 -5.45
N GLU A 93 -6.17 -7.00 -6.35
CA GLU A 93 -7.04 -6.34 -7.31
C GLU A 93 -7.56 -7.44 -8.24
N ILE A 94 -8.86 -7.70 -8.16
CA ILE A 94 -9.54 -8.63 -9.07
C ILE A 94 -9.33 -8.07 -10.49
N PRO A 95 -8.75 -8.83 -11.43
CA PRO A 95 -8.51 -8.31 -12.77
C PRO A 95 -9.84 -8.03 -13.46
N VAL A 96 -10.19 -6.75 -13.63
CA VAL A 96 -11.41 -6.30 -14.31
C VAL A 96 -11.42 -6.70 -15.79
N LYS A 97 -10.25 -6.95 -16.38
CA LYS A 97 -10.10 -7.42 -17.75
C LYS A 97 -9.42 -8.79 -17.79
N ARG A 98 -10.09 -9.76 -18.44
CA ARG A 98 -9.54 -11.08 -18.73
C ARG A 98 -8.26 -10.92 -19.56
N SER A 99 -7.12 -11.40 -19.06
CA SER A 99 -5.84 -11.31 -19.79
C SER A 99 -5.73 -12.34 -20.92
N GLN A 100 -6.47 -13.45 -20.86
CA GLN A 100 -6.44 -14.51 -21.87
C GLN A 100 -7.78 -15.27 -21.99
N PRO A 101 -8.09 -15.92 -23.14
CA PRO A 101 -7.60 -15.66 -24.50
C PRO A 101 -8.48 -14.63 -25.25
N LYS A 102 -7.90 -13.90 -26.21
CA LYS A 102 -8.61 -12.94 -27.08
C LYS A 102 -9.48 -13.67 -28.09
N ARG A 103 -10.67 -14.12 -27.67
CA ARG A 103 -11.61 -14.92 -28.48
C ARG A 103 -11.92 -14.28 -29.84
N THR A 104 -11.95 -12.96 -29.91
CA THR A 104 -12.17 -12.20 -31.17
C THR A 104 -11.05 -12.42 -32.20
N LEU A 105 -9.80 -12.51 -31.75
CA LEU A 105 -8.65 -12.72 -32.64
C LEU A 105 -8.66 -14.14 -33.24
N ILE A 106 -9.06 -15.14 -32.44
CA ILE A 106 -9.20 -16.52 -32.90
C ILE A 106 -10.28 -16.61 -33.99
N VAL A 107 -11.46 -16.02 -33.77
CA VAL A 107 -12.55 -16.03 -34.76
C VAL A 107 -12.13 -15.33 -36.06
N MET A 108 -11.42 -14.20 -35.95
CA MET A 108 -10.97 -13.44 -37.13
C MET A 108 -9.97 -14.23 -37.98
N VAL A 109 -8.99 -14.90 -37.36
CA VAL A 109 -8.00 -15.72 -38.07
C VAL A 109 -8.66 -16.95 -38.72
N SER A 110 -9.54 -17.64 -38.00
CA SER A 110 -10.24 -18.82 -38.55
C SER A 110 -11.16 -18.46 -39.72
N PHE A 111 -11.85 -17.32 -39.64
CA PHE A 111 -12.71 -16.85 -40.71
C PHE A 111 -11.91 -16.54 -41.98
N ILE A 112 -10.83 -15.76 -41.84
CA ILE A 112 -9.95 -15.41 -42.97
C ILE A 112 -9.32 -16.67 -43.57
N GLY A 113 -8.75 -17.54 -42.73
CA GLY A 113 -8.14 -18.79 -43.18
C GLY A 113 -9.10 -19.72 -43.92
N GLY A 114 -10.34 -19.83 -43.43
CA GLY A 114 -11.39 -20.64 -44.07
C GLY A 114 -11.80 -20.11 -45.44
N VAL A 115 -11.94 -18.79 -45.58
CA VAL A 115 -12.25 -18.16 -46.88
C VAL A 115 -11.12 -18.40 -47.88
N PHE A 116 -9.86 -18.21 -47.47
CA PHE A 116 -8.72 -18.49 -48.34
C PHE A 116 -8.68 -19.95 -48.78
N MET A 117 -8.80 -20.91 -47.87
CA MET A 117 -8.82 -22.33 -48.24
C MET A 117 -10.00 -22.68 -49.16
N GLY A 118 -11.18 -22.11 -48.93
CA GLY A 118 -12.35 -22.35 -49.77
C GLY A 118 -12.16 -21.89 -51.22
N VAL A 119 -11.60 -20.69 -51.41
CA VAL A 119 -11.33 -20.14 -52.75
C VAL A 119 -10.26 -20.98 -53.46
N PHE A 120 -9.17 -21.31 -52.79
CA PHE A 120 -8.12 -22.17 -53.36
C PHE A 120 -8.66 -23.55 -53.74
N GLY A 121 -9.47 -24.17 -52.87
CA GLY A 121 -10.12 -25.45 -53.16
C GLY A 121 -11.04 -25.40 -54.39
N ALA A 122 -11.82 -24.33 -54.53
CA ALA A 122 -12.70 -24.15 -55.68
C ALA A 122 -11.93 -24.02 -57.00
N PHE A 123 -10.81 -23.30 -57.01
CA PHE A 123 -9.95 -23.19 -58.20
C PHE A 123 -9.32 -24.52 -58.59
N ILE A 124 -8.82 -25.29 -57.61
CA ILE A 124 -8.25 -26.62 -57.87
C ILE A 124 -9.32 -27.55 -58.44
N TRP A 125 -10.51 -27.56 -57.84
CA TRP A 125 -11.65 -28.36 -58.32
C TRP A 125 -12.06 -27.96 -59.74
N TYR A 126 -12.15 -26.66 -60.01
CA TYR A 126 -12.50 -26.14 -61.33
C TYR A 126 -11.46 -26.50 -62.39
N ALA A 127 -10.17 -26.40 -62.08
CA ALA A 127 -9.08 -26.82 -62.97
C ALA A 127 -9.13 -28.32 -63.25
N LEU A 128 -9.38 -29.15 -62.23
CA LEU A 128 -9.54 -30.60 -62.38
C LEU A 128 -10.76 -30.94 -63.25
N TYR A 129 -11.88 -30.25 -63.05
CA TYR A 129 -13.09 -30.40 -63.86
C TYR A 129 -12.85 -30.07 -65.33
N ILE A 130 -12.15 -28.96 -65.64
CA ILE A 130 -11.79 -28.61 -67.02
C ILE A 130 -10.87 -29.66 -67.63
N ALA A 131 -9.83 -30.11 -66.90
CA ALA A 131 -8.91 -31.13 -67.39
C ALA A 131 -9.64 -32.44 -67.71
N PHE A 132 -10.57 -32.86 -66.85
CA PHE A 132 -11.41 -34.03 -67.07
C PHE A 132 -12.36 -33.85 -68.26
N LYS A 133 -13.07 -32.72 -68.34
CA LYS A 133 -13.97 -32.40 -69.47
C LYS A 133 -13.22 -32.34 -70.80
N LYS A 134 -12.02 -31.75 -70.82
CA LYS A 134 -11.15 -31.70 -72.00
C LYS A 134 -10.71 -33.11 -72.43
N LYS A 135 -10.35 -33.97 -71.47
CA LYS A 135 -10.02 -35.38 -71.73
C LYS A 135 -11.21 -36.18 -72.24
N LEU A 136 -12.41 -35.92 -71.71
CA LEU A 136 -13.66 -36.55 -72.15
C LEU A 136 -14.04 -36.10 -73.57
N PHE A 137 -13.96 -34.80 -73.86
CA PHE A 137 -14.28 -34.25 -75.18
C PHE A 137 -13.29 -34.69 -76.25
N ASN A 138 -11.98 -34.73 -75.95
CA ASN A 138 -10.98 -35.28 -76.89
C ASN A 138 -11.22 -36.76 -77.22
N LYS A 139 -11.67 -37.56 -76.24
CA LYS A 139 -12.00 -38.99 -76.47
C LYS A 139 -13.24 -39.18 -77.35
N PHE A 140 -14.12 -38.18 -77.43
CA PHE A 140 -15.31 -38.21 -78.28
C PHE A 140 -15.07 -37.64 -79.70
N ASN A 141 -13.96 -36.94 -79.94
CA ASN A 141 -13.62 -36.29 -81.22
C ASN A 141 -12.50 -37.00 -82.00
N GLU A 142 -12.07 -38.18 -81.57
CA GLU A 142 -11.28 -39.06 -82.43
C GLU A 142 -12.18 -39.57 -83.57
N PRO A 143 -11.85 -39.31 -84.85
CA PRO A 143 -12.64 -39.86 -85.95
C PRO A 143 -12.57 -41.38 -85.85
N LEU A 144 -13.74 -42.04 -85.93
CA LEU A 144 -13.84 -43.49 -86.10
C LEU A 144 -12.94 -43.89 -87.28
N SER A 145 -11.75 -44.40 -86.98
CA SER A 145 -10.99 -45.17 -87.95
C SER A 145 -11.76 -46.47 -88.13
N PHE A 146 -12.45 -46.55 -89.27
CA PHE A 146 -13.12 -47.74 -89.78
C PHE A 146 -12.27 -49.01 -89.63
#